data_AF-A0AAU4GS07-F1
#
_entry.id   AF-A0AAU4GS07-F1
#
_cell.length_a   1.000
_cell.length_b   1.000
_cell.length_c   1.000
_cell.angle_alpha   90.00
_cell.angle_beta   90.00
_cell.angle_gamma   90.00
#
_symmetry.space_group_name_H-M   'P 1'
#
loop_
_entity.id
_entity.type
_entity.pdbx_description
1 polymer ?
#
loop_
_entity_poly.entity_id
_entity_poly.type
_entity_poly.pdbx_seq_one_letter_code
_entity_poly.pdbx_strand_id
1 'polypeptide(L)'
;MPLTDSTMLSFDGTVLEVFGEIDAGRYHIWEKPRLEFRPGRSRLLVIRTRPNRRRQTVFYDPPRRAGLQALAERLERSGSGGAAS
;
A
#
# COMPACT_ATOMS: atom_id res chain seq x y z
N MET A 1 -0.47 7.53 -17.21
CA MET A 1 0.56 6.72 -16.53
C MET A 1 -0.12 5.91 -15.42
N PRO A 2 -0.30 4.59 -15.57
CA PRO A 2 -0.76 3.64 -14.52
C PRO A 2 0.35 3.44 -13.45
N LEU A 3 0.32 2.41 -12.56
CA LEU A 3 1.57 1.94 -11.89
C LEU A 3 2.31 1.38 -13.09
N THR A 4 3.05 2.23 -13.78
CA THR A 4 3.95 1.87 -14.85
C THR A 4 5.02 0.94 -14.28
N ASP A 5 5.92 0.40 -15.10
CA ASP A 5 7.12 -0.31 -14.63
C ASP A 5 7.97 0.45 -13.59
N SER A 6 7.61 1.69 -13.24
CA SER A 6 8.30 2.60 -12.33
C SER A 6 7.76 2.66 -10.90
N THR A 7 6.85 1.77 -10.46
CA THR A 7 6.50 1.67 -9.03
C THR A 7 6.50 0.22 -8.51
N MET A 8 7.18 -0.02 -7.39
CA MET A 8 7.31 -1.31 -6.71
C MET A 8 6.80 -1.22 -5.27
N LEU A 9 6.05 -2.23 -4.83
CA LEU A 9 5.61 -2.40 -3.44
C LEU A 9 6.21 -3.69 -2.88
N SER A 10 6.79 -3.62 -1.70
CA SER A 10 7.34 -4.78 -0.97
C SER A 10 6.82 -4.80 0.46
N PHE A 11 6.56 -6.00 0.99
CA PHE A 11 6.15 -6.20 2.37
C PHE A 11 6.78 -7.45 2.97
N ASP A 12 7.58 -7.26 4.01
CA ASP A 12 8.30 -8.33 4.70
C ASP A 12 7.52 -8.96 5.87
N GLY A 13 6.39 -8.36 6.26
CA GLY A 13 5.62 -8.75 7.45
C GLY A 13 5.58 -7.66 8.53
N THR A 14 6.52 -6.72 8.49
CA THR A 14 6.68 -5.64 9.47
C THR A 14 6.69 -4.26 8.81
N VAL A 15 7.27 -4.13 7.61
CA VAL A 15 7.42 -2.87 6.88
C VAL A 15 6.87 -3.00 5.47
N LEU A 16 6.00 -2.06 5.10
CA LEU A 16 5.58 -1.81 3.72
C LEU A 16 6.50 -0.77 3.11
N GLU A 17 7.21 -1.15 2.06
CA GLU A 17 8.06 -0.27 1.28
C GLU A 17 7.42 0.06 -0.07
N VAL A 18 7.53 1.32 -0.46
CA VAL A 18 7.03 1.89 -1.69
C VAL A 18 8.18 2.55 -2.41
N PHE A 19 8.48 2.09 -3.62
CA PHE A 19 9.51 2.67 -4.46
C PHE A 19 8.84 3.16 -5.73
N GLY A 20 8.65 4.46 -5.87
CA GLY A 20 8.19 5.10 -7.09
C GLY A 20 9.35 5.74 -7.85
N GLU A 21 9.05 6.26 -9.04
CA GLU A 21 10.02 6.90 -9.93
C GLU A 21 10.69 8.15 -9.34
N ILE A 22 9.92 8.92 -8.56
CA ILE A 22 10.34 10.22 -8.01
C ILE A 22 10.17 10.30 -6.48
N ASP A 23 9.65 9.25 -5.85
CA ASP A 23 9.31 9.24 -4.43
C ASP A 23 9.43 7.83 -3.85
N ALA A 24 9.81 7.72 -2.59
CA ALA A 24 9.90 6.47 -1.86
C ALA A 24 9.31 6.62 -0.45
N GLY A 25 8.60 5.59 0.00
CA GLY A 25 7.91 5.57 1.29
C GLY A 25 8.19 4.27 2.06
N ARG A 26 8.32 4.38 3.38
CA ARG A 26 8.37 3.22 4.29
C ARG A 26 7.32 3.40 5.38
N TYR A 27 6.53 2.36 5.62
CA TYR A 27 5.45 2.35 6.58
C TYR A 27 5.55 1.11 7.46
N HIS A 28 5.65 1.30 8.78
CA HIS A 28 5.66 0.18 9.71
C HIS A 28 4.24 -0.32 9.99
N ILE A 29 4.11 -1.62 10.30
CA ILE A 29 2.81 -2.25 10.54
C ILE A 29 2.06 -1.66 11.75
N TRP A 30 2.79 -1.13 12.75
CA TRP A 30 2.19 -0.43 13.89
C TRP A 30 1.52 0.89 13.48
N GLU A 31 1.91 1.47 12.34
CA GLU A 31 1.23 2.61 11.72
C GLU A 31 -0.03 2.20 10.95
N LYS A 32 -0.37 0.90 10.95
CA LYS A 32 -1.56 0.33 10.33
C LYS A 32 -1.74 0.78 8.87
N PRO A 33 -0.75 0.57 7.98
CA PRO A 33 -0.86 0.93 6.58
C PRO A 33 -1.99 0.15 5.90
N ARG A 34 -2.80 0.85 5.12
CA ARG A 34 -3.92 0.31 4.36
C ARG A 34 -3.86 0.75 2.91
N LEU A 35 -4.25 -0.15 2.03
CA LEU A 35 -4.37 0.08 0.59
C LEU A 35 -5.84 0.34 0.23
N GLU A 36 -6.13 1.52 -0.30
CA GLU A 36 -7.46 1.89 -0.80
C GLU A 36 -7.43 2.03 -2.32
N PHE A 37 -8.23 1.23 -3.02
CA PHE A 37 -8.40 1.33 -4.47
C PHE A 37 -9.46 2.39 -4.79
N ARG A 38 -9.07 3.46 -5.48
CA ARG A 38 -10.01 4.51 -5.89
C ARG A 38 -10.55 4.21 -7.29
N PRO A 39 -11.88 4.07 -7.46
CA PRO A 39 -12.48 3.94 -8.78
C PRO A 39 -12.42 5.28 -9.52
N GLY A 40 -12.23 5.26 -10.84
CA GLY A 40 -12.21 6.46 -11.66
C GLY A 40 -11.38 6.33 -12.95
N ARG A 41 -11.29 7.42 -13.71
CA ARG A 41 -10.53 7.51 -14.97
C ARG A 41 -9.03 7.27 -14.76
N SER A 42 -8.53 7.71 -13.61
CA SER A 42 -7.18 7.47 -13.13
C SER A 42 -7.21 6.33 -12.12
N ARG A 43 -6.55 5.22 -12.44
CA ARG A 43 -6.47 4.03 -11.59
C ARG A 43 -5.50 4.31 -10.46
N LEU A 44 -6.01 4.67 -9.29
CA LEU A 44 -5.20 5.10 -8.14
C LEU A 44 -5.28 4.11 -7.00
N LEU A 45 -4.13 3.83 -6.41
CA LEU A 45 -3.96 3.15 -5.13
C LEU A 45 -3.53 4.21 -4.11
N VAL A 46 -4.26 4.29 -3.01
CA VAL A 46 -3.97 5.22 -1.92
C VAL A 46 -3.48 4.43 -0.72
N ILE A 47 -2.30 4.78 -0.24
CA ILE A 47 -1.69 4.20 0.97
C ILE A 47 -1.97 5.16 2.12
N ARG A 48 -2.59 4.66 3.19
CA ARG A 48 -2.93 5.45 4.38
C ARG A 48 -2.46 4.76 5.65
N THR A 49 -1.94 5.55 6.59
CA THR A 49 -1.64 5.08 7.95
C THR A 49 -2.60 5.67 9.00
N ARG A 50 -2.70 5.04 10.16
CA ARG A 50 -3.37 5.54 11.38
C ARG A 50 -2.43 5.30 12.58
N PRO A 51 -2.29 6.24 13.55
CA PRO A 51 -2.92 7.56 13.66
C PRO A 51 -2.22 8.67 12.87
N ASN A 52 -1.05 8.40 12.30
CA ASN A 52 -0.34 9.35 11.44
C ASN A 52 -1.09 9.51 10.11
N ARG A 53 -1.62 10.70 9.83
CA ARG A 53 -2.42 11.03 8.63
C ARG A 53 -1.65 10.96 7.29
N ARG A 54 -0.56 10.19 7.20
CA ARG A 54 0.22 10.11 5.96
C ARG A 54 -0.63 9.44 4.88
N ARG A 55 -0.65 10.09 3.72
CA ARG A 55 -1.34 9.62 2.52
C ARG A 55 -0.39 9.71 1.35
N GLN A 56 -0.09 8.56 0.75
CA GLN A 56 0.62 8.51 -0.53
C GLN A 56 -0.33 7.97 -1.58
N THR A 57 -0.24 8.51 -2.79
CA THR A 57 -1.07 8.09 -3.92
C THR A 57 -0.16 7.63 -5.03
N VAL A 58 -0.37 6.42 -5.52
CA VAL A 58 0.34 5.87 -6.66
C VAL A 58 -0.69 5.45 -7.71
N PHE A 59 -0.39 5.65 -8.98
CA PHE A 59 -1.21 5.06 -10.05
C PHE A 59 -1.00 3.56 -10.08
N TYR A 60 -1.99 2.72 -10.45
CA TYR A 60 -1.82 1.27 -10.67
C TYR A 60 -2.20 0.75 -12.06
N ASP A 61 -1.53 -0.32 -12.52
CA ASP A 61 -1.85 -1.04 -13.76
C ASP A 61 -2.86 -2.18 -13.48
N PRO A 62 -3.97 -2.34 -14.24
CA PRO A 62 -5.00 -3.32 -13.91
C PRO A 62 -4.55 -4.76 -13.79
N PRO A 63 -3.61 -5.28 -14.61
CA PRO A 63 -3.12 -6.65 -14.45
C PRO A 63 -2.55 -6.89 -13.05
N ARG A 64 -2.01 -5.86 -12.40
CA ARG A 64 -1.46 -5.95 -11.03
C ARG A 64 -2.53 -5.91 -9.93
N ARG A 65 -3.80 -5.62 -10.25
CA ARG A 65 -4.86 -5.43 -9.26
C ARG A 65 -5.01 -6.62 -8.32
N ALA A 66 -5.00 -7.84 -8.85
CA ALA A 66 -5.13 -9.05 -8.04
C ALA A 66 -4.00 -9.20 -7.01
N GLY A 67 -2.75 -8.95 -7.43
CA GLY A 67 -1.59 -8.97 -6.53
C GLY A 67 -1.66 -7.86 -5.47
N LEU A 68 -2.12 -6.67 -5.84
CA LEU A 68 -2.31 -5.56 -4.92
C LEU A 68 -3.42 -5.86 -3.88
N GLN A 69 -4.49 -6.55 -4.28
CA GLN A 69 -5.55 -6.98 -3.36
C GLN A 69 -5.01 -8.02 -2.36
N ALA A 70 -4.26 -9.02 -2.83
CA ALA A 70 -3.62 -10.00 -1.95
C ALA A 70 -2.64 -9.35 -0.95
N LEU A 71 -1.90 -8.32 -1.38
CA LEU A 71 -1.06 -7.53 -0.49
C LEU A 71 -1.87 -6.76 0.56
N ALA A 72 -2.99 -6.14 0.16
CA ALA A 72 -3.88 -5.43 1.07
C ALA A 72 -4.40 -6.35 2.19
N GLU A 73 -4.87 -7.54 1.82
CA GLU A 73 -5.32 -8.55 2.79
C GLU A 73 -4.19 -9.00 3.72
N ARG A 74 -2.97 -9.14 3.20
CA ARG A 74 -1.81 -9.50 4.03
C ARG A 74 -1.50 -8.41 5.05
N LEU A 75 -1.55 -7.13 4.67
CA LEU A 75 -1.36 -6.00 5.59
C LEU A 75 -2.43 -5.97 6.69
N GLU A 76 -3.68 -6.24 6.35
CA GLU A 76 -4.78 -6.29 7.32
C GLU A 76 -4.58 -7.41 8.35
N ARG A 77 -4.18 -8.60 7.91
CA ARG A 77 -3.84 -9.71 8.81
C ARG A 77 -2.68 -9.35 9.73
N SER A 78 -1.60 -8.81 9.20
CA SER A 78 -0.42 -8.41 9.99
C SER A 78 -0.72 -7.28 10.99
N GLY A 79 -1.59 -6.32 10.64
CA GLY A 79 -1.97 -5.22 11.54
C GLY A 79 -2.99 -5.60 12.62
N SER A 80 -3.66 -6.75 12.47
CA SER A 80 -4.63 -7.28 13.44
C SER A 80 -3.99 -8.06 14.60
N GLY A 81 -2.72 -8.47 14.47
CA GLY A 81 -1.98 -9.24 15.49
C GLY A 81 -1.50 -8.47 16.72
N GLY A 82 -1.81 -7.16 16.84
CA GLY A 82 -1.36 -6.30 17.93
C GLY A 82 -2.36 -6.11 19.08
N ALA A 83 -3.38 -6.96 19.21
CA ALA A 83 -4.39 -6.87 20.27
C ALA A 83 -4.53 -8.19 21.04
N ALA A 84 -3.41 -8.76 21.47
CA ALA A 84 -3.36 -9.76 22.53
C ALA A 84 -1.91 -9.92 23.00
N SER A 85 -1.50 -9.15 24.00
CA SER A 85 -0.45 -9.46 24.98
C SER A 85 -0.50 -8.41 26.08
#